data_AF-A0A1V5MWM8-F1
#
_entry.id   AF-A0A1V5MWM8-F1
#
_cell.length_a   1.000
_cell.length_b   1.000
_cell.length_c   1.000
_cell.angle_alpha   90.00
_cell.angle_beta   90.00
_cell.angle_gamma   90.00
#
_symmetry.space_group_name_H-M   'P 1'
#
loop_
_entity.id
_entity.type
_entity.pdbx_description
1 polymer ?
#
loop_
_entity_poly.entity_id
_entity_poly.type
_entity_poly.pdbx_seq_one_letter_code
_entity_poly.pdbx_strand_id
1 'polypeptide(L)'
;MTFALRDNLQLKGATVALTRATDVYVGLTTRRDFINNENPDASVCLHLNAYNGVVQGTETYWCAGTPSQNFANQVQPLLVATMGYTNRGVKNTCYTVLTTNTAIPNILTESLFHDEPNGCTYINNPANQAAVAAAHANGIVNYLPACNNVANDECANAQLLQSSTSCNYVSGSLLGASANTLAKPSCDVFGNPARKDVFYYFFATQTEHDIEVNPTGTGADAVDAVIAVYSGPSCSALTEIACTGGTGGSGGVTKNLSLTGLTPGQKYWIRIYDYGAIDPLYPGFEICLTEDVQTSFQNPAVNGFVKVYPNPVTDFLEIESDVPVCNVFVKNLQGQTMLSGIQGINKIKIDMQNLLPGFYIAEINTGGYIFTSKVVKK
;
A
#
# COMPACT_ATOMS: atom_id res chain seq x y z
N MET A 1 6.77 5.61 -31.43
CA MET A 1 7.17 6.34 -30.19
C MET A 1 5.97 6.89 -29.40
N THR A 2 5.23 7.90 -29.87
CA THR A 2 4.18 8.61 -29.07
C THR A 2 3.14 7.69 -28.40
N PHE A 3 2.60 6.69 -29.10
CA PHE A 3 1.65 5.75 -28.50
C PHE A 3 2.29 4.88 -27.41
N ALA A 4 3.51 4.39 -27.62
CA ALA A 4 4.24 3.67 -26.59
C ALA A 4 4.49 4.54 -25.34
N LEU A 5 4.70 5.85 -25.50
CA LEU A 5 4.79 6.77 -24.34
C LEU A 5 3.45 6.89 -23.63
N ARG A 6 2.35 7.11 -24.36
CA ARG A 6 0.99 7.12 -23.80
C ARG A 6 0.73 5.84 -22.99
N ASP A 7 1.01 4.69 -23.57
CA ASP A 7 0.73 3.39 -22.96
C ASP A 7 1.58 3.16 -21.69
N ASN A 8 2.86 3.53 -21.70
CA ASN A 8 3.71 3.51 -20.51
C ASN A 8 3.23 4.45 -19.40
N LEU A 9 2.72 5.64 -19.74
CA LEU A 9 2.19 6.60 -18.77
C LEU A 9 0.84 6.12 -18.20
N GLN A 10 -0.03 5.54 -19.03
CA GLN A 10 -1.30 4.96 -18.59
C GLN A 10 -1.10 3.76 -17.66
N LEU A 11 -0.10 2.89 -17.95
CA LEU A 11 0.31 1.81 -17.04
C LEU A 11 0.83 2.33 -15.68
N LYS A 12 1.39 3.55 -15.64
CA LYS A 12 1.82 4.23 -14.42
C LYS A 12 0.71 5.09 -13.77
N GLY A 13 -0.54 4.94 -14.20
CA GLY A 13 -1.71 5.60 -13.63
C GLY A 13 -2.03 7.01 -14.15
N ALA A 14 -1.27 7.53 -15.13
CA ALA A 14 -1.52 8.85 -15.67
C ALA A 14 -2.66 8.86 -16.71
N THR A 15 -3.51 9.89 -16.66
CA THR A 15 -4.42 10.21 -17.78
C THR A 15 -3.64 10.97 -18.84
N VAL A 16 -3.79 10.59 -20.12
CA VAL A 16 -2.97 11.12 -21.22
C VAL A 16 -3.87 11.65 -22.34
N ALA A 17 -3.79 12.97 -22.58
CA ALA A 17 -4.40 13.63 -23.71
C ALA A 17 -3.38 13.76 -24.87
N LEU A 18 -3.81 13.51 -26.11
CA LEU A 18 -2.95 13.61 -27.30
C LEU A 18 -3.43 14.72 -28.23
N THR A 19 -2.52 15.59 -28.68
CA THR A 19 -2.81 16.64 -29.68
C THR A 19 -3.26 16.08 -31.05
N ARG A 20 -2.94 14.82 -31.34
CA ARG A 20 -3.44 14.03 -32.47
C ARG A 20 -3.25 12.53 -32.21
N ALA A 21 -4.15 11.70 -32.72
CA ALA A 21 -4.08 10.23 -32.66
C ALA A 21 -3.95 9.55 -34.03
N THR A 22 -3.75 10.33 -35.09
CA THR A 22 -3.60 9.87 -36.48
C THR A 22 -2.61 10.77 -37.22
N ASP A 23 -2.22 10.41 -38.44
CA ASP A 23 -1.35 11.24 -39.26
C ASP A 23 -2.11 12.41 -39.90
N VAL A 24 -2.43 13.39 -39.07
CA VAL A 24 -3.10 14.64 -39.45
C VAL A 24 -2.26 15.85 -39.08
N TYR A 25 -2.35 16.90 -39.89
CA TYR A 25 -1.74 18.19 -39.58
C TYR A 25 -2.51 18.89 -38.45
N VAL A 26 -1.77 19.37 -37.45
CA VAL A 26 -2.27 20.23 -36.37
C VAL A 26 -1.30 21.39 -36.21
N GLY A 27 -1.80 22.63 -36.32
CA GLY A 27 -0.97 23.84 -36.28
C GLY A 27 -0.35 24.10 -34.89
N LEU A 28 0.78 24.80 -34.85
CA LEU A 28 1.51 25.07 -33.60
C LEU A 28 0.64 25.77 -32.54
N THR A 29 -0.09 26.81 -32.96
CA THR A 29 -1.05 27.55 -32.12
C THR A 29 -2.14 26.62 -31.58
N THR A 30 -2.73 25.77 -32.43
CA THR A 30 -3.75 24.79 -32.04
C THR A 30 -3.24 23.82 -30.97
N ARG A 31 -1.98 23.36 -31.06
CA ARG A 31 -1.37 22.49 -30.05
C ARG A 31 -1.16 23.21 -28.72
N ARG A 32 -0.67 24.45 -28.74
CA ARG A 32 -0.51 25.30 -27.55
C ARG A 32 -1.87 25.54 -26.87
N ASP A 33 -2.89 25.87 -27.65
CA ASP A 33 -4.22 26.19 -27.14
C ASP A 33 -4.92 24.94 -26.59
N PHE A 34 -4.70 23.78 -27.22
CA PHE A 34 -5.07 22.48 -26.65
C PHE A 34 -4.40 22.25 -25.28
N ILE A 35 -3.08 22.41 -25.15
CA ILE A 35 -2.39 22.23 -23.85
C ILE A 35 -2.93 23.20 -22.79
N ASN A 36 -3.19 24.45 -23.15
CA ASN A 36 -3.80 25.43 -22.24
C ASN A 36 -5.24 25.06 -21.82
N ASN A 37 -6.01 24.43 -22.70
CA ASN A 37 -7.39 24.00 -22.43
C ASN A 37 -7.46 22.73 -21.58
N GLU A 38 -6.62 21.73 -21.87
CA GLU A 38 -6.53 20.51 -21.07
C GLU A 38 -5.94 20.77 -19.67
N ASN A 39 -5.14 21.83 -19.53
CA ASN A 39 -4.49 22.26 -18.29
C ASN A 39 -3.84 21.09 -17.50
N PRO A 40 -2.92 20.32 -18.12
CA PRO A 40 -2.32 19.13 -17.50
C PRO A 40 -1.25 19.48 -16.46
N ASP A 41 -0.94 18.53 -15.58
CA ASP A 41 0.16 18.63 -14.61
C ASP A 41 1.55 18.74 -15.28
N ALA A 42 1.68 18.23 -16.51
CA ALA A 42 2.87 18.35 -17.35
C ALA A 42 2.53 18.14 -18.85
N SER A 43 3.32 18.74 -19.74
CA SER A 43 3.18 18.56 -21.20
C SER A 43 4.53 18.30 -21.90
N VAL A 44 4.53 17.40 -22.89
CA VAL A 44 5.74 17.00 -23.64
C VAL A 44 5.47 17.00 -25.14
N CYS A 45 6.23 17.80 -25.88
CA CYS A 45 6.31 17.75 -27.33
C CYS A 45 7.44 16.79 -27.76
N LEU A 46 7.11 15.65 -28.37
CA LEU A 46 8.09 14.67 -28.87
C LEU A 46 8.55 15.00 -30.29
N HIS A 47 9.85 15.22 -30.48
CA HIS A 47 10.47 15.53 -31.76
C HIS A 47 11.75 14.71 -32.01
N LEU A 48 12.20 14.74 -33.27
CA LEU A 48 13.49 14.24 -33.73
C LEU A 48 14.13 15.36 -34.57
N ASN A 49 15.41 15.62 -34.34
CA ASN A 49 16.11 16.78 -34.87
C ASN A 49 16.62 16.51 -36.28
N ALA A 50 17.01 17.56 -36.99
CA ALA A 50 17.71 17.49 -38.27
C ALA A 50 18.63 18.71 -38.44
N TYR A 51 19.78 18.53 -39.11
CA TYR A 51 20.69 19.64 -39.38
C TYR A 51 21.52 19.47 -40.65
N ASN A 52 22.41 18.48 -40.71
CA ASN A 52 23.37 18.30 -41.80
C ASN A 52 23.80 16.85 -42.05
N GLY A 53 23.11 15.87 -41.47
CA GLY A 53 23.41 14.45 -41.56
C GLY A 53 24.67 13.97 -40.82
N VAL A 54 25.30 14.83 -39.98
CA VAL A 54 26.53 14.49 -39.21
C VAL A 54 26.36 14.76 -37.72
N VAL A 55 25.57 15.77 -37.33
CA VAL A 55 25.34 16.08 -35.92
C VAL A 55 24.47 14.99 -35.28
N GLN A 56 24.92 14.47 -34.13
CA GLN A 56 24.18 13.55 -33.27
C GLN A 56 24.00 14.13 -31.86
N GLY A 57 23.04 13.59 -31.10
CA GLY A 57 22.84 13.91 -29.68
C GLY A 57 21.39 14.23 -29.32
N THR A 58 21.15 14.34 -28.01
CA THR A 58 19.83 14.56 -27.40
C THR A 58 19.74 15.96 -26.81
N GLU A 59 18.65 16.68 -27.06
CA GLU A 59 18.39 18.04 -26.55
C GLU A 59 16.98 18.10 -25.94
N THR A 60 16.80 18.85 -24.86
CA THR A 60 15.47 19.15 -24.30
C THR A 60 15.28 20.66 -24.14
N TYR A 61 14.18 21.17 -24.65
CA TYR A 61 13.86 22.58 -24.70
C TYR A 61 12.72 22.93 -23.74
N TRP A 62 12.82 24.11 -23.12
CA TRP A 62 11.80 24.71 -22.26
C TRP A 62 11.74 26.22 -22.55
N CYS A 63 10.63 26.89 -22.21
CA CYS A 63 10.47 28.33 -22.43
C CYS A 63 10.40 29.13 -21.12
N ALA A 64 9.34 28.94 -20.35
CA ALA A 64 9.04 29.75 -19.18
C ALA A 64 8.76 28.89 -17.94
N GLY A 65 9.08 29.45 -16.78
CA GLY A 65 8.87 28.84 -15.46
C GLY A 65 9.98 27.87 -15.04
N THR A 66 10.45 28.01 -13.79
CA THR A 66 11.30 27.02 -13.11
C THR A 66 10.72 25.59 -13.13
N PRO A 67 9.39 25.36 -13.04
CA PRO A 67 8.81 24.02 -13.20
C PRO A 67 9.21 23.35 -14.52
N SER A 68 9.09 24.04 -15.66
CA SER A 68 9.48 23.54 -16.99
C SER A 68 10.98 23.25 -17.11
N GLN A 69 11.84 24.07 -16.48
CA GLN A 69 13.28 23.82 -16.43
C GLN A 69 13.61 22.57 -15.61
N ASN A 70 12.99 22.42 -14.44
CA ASN A 70 13.16 21.24 -13.59
C ASN A 70 12.68 19.97 -14.31
N PHE A 71 11.56 20.05 -15.04
CA PHE A 71 11.05 18.95 -15.86
C PHE A 71 12.04 18.50 -16.93
N ALA A 72 12.58 19.44 -17.70
CA ALA A 72 13.58 19.14 -18.72
C ALA A 72 14.82 18.45 -18.10
N ASN A 73 15.23 18.85 -16.90
CA ASN A 73 16.35 18.24 -16.17
C ASN A 73 16.07 16.82 -15.64
N GLN A 74 14.80 16.41 -15.46
CA GLN A 74 14.45 15.01 -15.12
C GLN A 74 14.43 14.10 -16.35
N VAL A 75 13.99 14.63 -17.50
CA VAL A 75 13.83 13.84 -18.75
C VAL A 75 15.15 13.68 -19.50
N GLN A 76 15.91 14.78 -19.69
CA GLN A 76 17.16 14.79 -20.45
C GLN A 76 18.17 13.68 -20.07
N PRO A 77 18.53 13.44 -18.79
CA PRO A 77 19.56 12.45 -18.44
C PRO A 77 19.14 11.01 -18.76
N LEU A 78 17.85 10.68 -18.62
CA LEU A 78 17.35 9.34 -18.92
C LEU A 78 17.38 9.06 -20.43
N LEU A 79 17.00 10.04 -21.26
CA LEU A 79 17.10 9.93 -22.71
C LEU A 79 18.53 9.70 -23.18
N VAL A 80 19.48 10.47 -22.64
CA VAL A 80 20.92 10.32 -22.91
C VAL A 80 21.41 8.93 -22.50
N ALA A 81 21.04 8.45 -21.30
CA ALA A 81 21.45 7.15 -20.79
C ALA A 81 20.89 5.98 -21.63
N THR A 82 19.64 6.07 -22.09
CA THR A 82 18.99 5.04 -22.90
C THR A 82 19.51 4.97 -24.34
N MET A 83 19.84 6.11 -24.96
CA MET A 83 20.26 6.15 -26.35
C MET A 83 21.79 6.11 -26.54
N GLY A 84 22.57 6.50 -25.54
CA GLY A 84 24.04 6.54 -25.61
C GLY A 84 24.61 7.67 -26.49
N TYR A 85 23.76 8.56 -27.02
CA TYR A 85 24.20 9.69 -27.83
C TYR A 85 24.72 10.86 -26.99
N THR A 86 25.40 11.81 -27.65
CA THR A 86 25.93 13.03 -27.02
C THR A 86 24.86 13.80 -26.26
N ASN A 87 25.09 14.07 -24.96
CA ASN A 87 24.26 14.99 -24.19
C ASN A 87 24.49 16.42 -24.67
N ARG A 88 23.50 17.03 -25.33
CA ARG A 88 23.54 18.40 -25.84
C ARG A 88 22.77 19.40 -24.96
N GLY A 89 22.34 18.92 -23.80
CA GLY A 89 21.84 19.72 -22.68
C GLY A 89 20.37 20.14 -22.75
N VAL A 90 19.94 20.71 -21.63
CA VAL A 90 18.66 21.41 -21.48
C VAL A 90 18.84 22.86 -21.92
N LYS A 91 17.94 23.38 -22.77
CA LYS A 91 18.05 24.71 -23.38
C LYS A 91 16.80 25.55 -23.19
N ASN A 92 16.96 26.84 -22.89
CA ASN A 92 15.85 27.78 -22.90
C ASN A 92 15.60 28.26 -24.36
N THR A 93 14.46 27.90 -24.95
CA THR A 93 14.03 28.35 -26.28
C THR A 93 12.50 28.32 -26.36
N CYS A 94 11.91 29.48 -26.69
CA CYS A 94 10.46 29.65 -26.74
C CYS A 94 9.86 29.32 -28.11
N TYR A 95 9.80 28.04 -28.46
CA TYR A 95 8.95 27.56 -29.56
C TYR A 95 7.46 27.81 -29.23
N THR A 96 6.63 28.06 -30.24
CA THR A 96 5.19 28.40 -30.05
C THR A 96 4.41 27.38 -29.21
N VAL A 97 4.77 26.10 -29.27
CA VAL A 97 4.13 25.04 -28.46
C VAL A 97 4.53 25.08 -26.98
N LEU A 98 5.61 25.78 -26.64
CA LEU A 98 6.11 26.00 -25.28
C LEU A 98 5.68 27.35 -24.68
N THR A 99 4.94 28.19 -25.43
CA THR A 99 4.39 29.47 -24.93
C THR A 99 3.00 29.30 -24.29
N THR A 100 2.84 28.21 -23.54
CA THR A 100 1.63 27.89 -22.76
C THR A 100 1.52 28.76 -21.50
N ASN A 101 0.43 28.63 -20.75
CA ASN A 101 0.32 29.17 -19.39
C ASN A 101 1.57 28.77 -18.58
N THR A 102 2.24 29.74 -17.95
CA THR A 102 3.51 29.53 -17.24
C THR A 102 3.39 28.66 -15.99
N ALA A 103 2.16 28.38 -15.53
CA ALA A 103 1.87 27.40 -14.49
C ALA A 103 1.94 25.95 -14.97
N ILE A 104 1.76 25.70 -16.29
CA ILE A 104 1.82 24.36 -16.89
C ILE A 104 3.28 24.04 -17.25
N PRO A 105 3.92 23.03 -16.62
CA PRO A 105 5.26 22.60 -16.97
C PRO A 105 5.28 21.99 -18.38
N ASN A 106 6.10 22.53 -19.28
CA ASN A 106 6.04 22.18 -20.69
C ASN A 106 7.44 22.11 -21.33
N ILE A 107 7.74 20.99 -21.97
CA ILE A 107 9.04 20.72 -22.61
C ILE A 107 8.88 20.19 -24.04
N LEU A 108 9.92 20.36 -24.86
CA LEU A 108 10.06 19.73 -26.17
C LEU A 108 11.35 18.91 -26.19
N THR A 109 11.25 17.61 -26.48
CA THR A 109 12.41 16.71 -26.56
C THR A 109 12.79 16.49 -28.01
N GLU A 110 14.04 16.84 -28.35
CA GLU A 110 14.69 16.44 -29.60
C GLU A 110 15.55 15.22 -29.30
N SER A 111 14.97 14.03 -29.44
CA SER A 111 15.52 12.80 -28.84
C SER A 111 16.87 12.41 -29.48
N LEU A 112 16.93 12.48 -30.81
CA LEU A 112 18.12 12.24 -31.63
C LEU A 112 17.96 12.97 -32.97
N PHE A 113 19.01 12.96 -33.79
CA PHE A 113 18.98 13.50 -35.16
C PHE A 113 18.57 12.40 -36.15
N HIS A 114 17.48 12.61 -36.88
CA HIS A 114 16.94 11.59 -37.81
C HIS A 114 17.60 11.62 -39.19
N ASP A 115 18.36 12.66 -39.49
CA ASP A 115 19.14 12.82 -40.73
C ASP A 115 20.56 12.25 -40.60
N GLU A 116 21.05 12.05 -39.38
CA GLU A 116 22.29 11.33 -39.10
C GLU A 116 22.07 9.80 -39.28
N PRO A 117 22.94 9.08 -40.03
CA PRO A 117 22.71 7.68 -40.39
C PRO A 117 22.48 6.71 -39.22
N ASN A 118 23.21 6.85 -38.11
CA ASN A 118 23.07 5.97 -36.96
C ASN A 118 21.78 6.27 -36.19
N GLY A 119 21.43 7.55 -36.00
CA GLY A 119 20.17 8.00 -35.41
C GLY A 119 18.95 7.54 -36.21
N CYS A 120 19.02 7.64 -37.55
CA CYS A 120 18.00 7.11 -38.45
C CYS A 120 17.84 5.58 -38.30
N THR A 121 18.95 4.83 -38.26
CA THR A 121 18.91 3.37 -38.06
C THR A 121 18.36 3.00 -36.68
N TYR A 122 18.77 3.74 -35.64
CA TYR A 122 18.35 3.53 -34.26
C TYR A 122 16.85 3.75 -34.08
N ILE A 123 16.29 4.86 -34.57
CA ILE A 123 14.87 5.21 -34.35
C ILE A 123 13.90 4.38 -35.20
N ASN A 124 14.36 3.79 -36.30
CA ASN A 124 13.54 2.87 -37.10
C ASN A 124 13.39 1.47 -36.48
N ASN A 125 14.16 1.13 -35.44
CA ASN A 125 13.99 -0.11 -34.69
C ASN A 125 12.85 0.01 -33.64
N PRO A 126 11.79 -0.82 -33.70
CA PRO A 126 10.68 -0.77 -32.74
C PRO A 126 11.09 -0.94 -31.27
N ALA A 127 12.10 -1.77 -30.97
CA ALA A 127 12.57 -1.98 -29.60
C ALA A 127 13.23 -0.69 -29.04
N ASN A 128 13.98 0.02 -29.88
CA ASN A 128 14.57 1.31 -29.52
C ASN A 128 13.49 2.38 -29.33
N GLN A 129 12.44 2.41 -30.17
CA GLN A 129 11.31 3.32 -29.95
C GLN A 129 10.58 3.06 -28.63
N ALA A 130 10.48 1.79 -28.20
CA ALA A 130 9.89 1.42 -26.92
C ALA A 130 10.80 1.84 -25.76
N ALA A 131 12.12 1.63 -25.86
CA ALA A 131 13.10 2.06 -24.86
C ALA A 131 13.09 3.59 -24.67
N VAL A 132 13.11 4.36 -25.77
CA VAL A 132 13.02 5.83 -25.73
C VAL A 132 11.68 6.31 -25.15
N ALA A 133 10.58 5.61 -25.43
CA ALA A 133 9.28 5.91 -24.82
C ALA A 133 9.26 5.62 -23.31
N ALA A 134 9.85 4.51 -22.85
CA ALA A 134 9.99 4.21 -21.43
C ALA A 134 10.88 5.22 -20.68
N ALA A 135 11.97 5.68 -21.31
CA ALA A 135 12.84 6.73 -20.77
C ALA A 135 12.11 8.07 -20.60
N HIS A 136 11.30 8.48 -21.59
CA HIS A 136 10.38 9.62 -21.44
C HIS A 136 9.40 9.40 -20.28
N ALA A 137 8.73 8.24 -20.21
CA ALA A 137 7.73 7.96 -19.17
C ALA A 137 8.32 8.05 -17.76
N ASN A 138 9.51 7.47 -17.55
CA ASN A 138 10.22 7.53 -16.27
C ASN A 138 10.65 8.97 -15.93
N GLY A 139 11.12 9.76 -16.90
CA GLY A 139 11.48 11.16 -16.67
C GLY A 139 10.28 12.07 -16.36
N ILE A 140 9.12 11.77 -16.94
CA ILE A 140 7.86 12.44 -16.63
C ILE A 140 7.39 12.09 -15.22
N VAL A 141 7.41 10.82 -14.83
CA VAL A 141 7.03 10.39 -13.47
C VAL A 141 8.02 10.90 -12.41
N ASN A 142 9.31 10.99 -12.70
CA ASN A 142 10.30 11.63 -11.81
C ASN A 142 10.09 13.14 -11.65
N TYR A 143 9.43 13.80 -12.62
CA TYR A 143 9.17 15.24 -12.57
C TYR A 143 7.84 15.58 -11.89
N LEU A 144 6.78 14.86 -12.26
CA LEU A 144 5.47 15.08 -11.67
C LEU A 144 5.60 14.99 -10.14
N PRO A 145 5.00 15.93 -9.37
CA PRO A 145 4.91 15.75 -7.93
C PRO A 145 4.24 14.40 -7.70
N ALA A 146 4.77 13.57 -6.79
CA ALA A 146 4.45 12.15 -6.70
C ALA A 146 2.94 11.89 -6.59
N CYS A 147 2.29 11.76 -7.75
CA CYS A 147 0.99 11.13 -7.88
C CYS A 147 1.23 9.69 -7.44
N ASN A 148 0.63 9.34 -6.29
CA ASN A 148 0.92 8.15 -5.50
C ASN A 148 2.12 8.28 -4.53
N ASN A 149 2.19 9.32 -3.70
CA ASN A 149 2.42 8.99 -2.28
C ASN A 149 1.26 8.06 -1.88
N VAL A 150 1.50 6.75 -1.96
CA VAL A 150 0.55 5.74 -1.48
C VAL A 150 0.24 6.08 -0.02
N ALA A 151 -1.03 5.98 0.39
CA ALA A 151 -1.50 6.66 1.60
C ALA A 151 -0.72 6.28 2.87
N ASN A 152 -0.12 5.09 2.86
CA ASN A 152 0.67 4.48 3.91
C ASN A 152 2.17 4.30 3.55
N ASP A 153 2.71 5.13 2.65
CA ASP A 153 4.13 5.22 2.29
C ASP A 153 5.02 5.46 3.52
N GLU A 154 4.62 6.41 4.36
CA GLU A 154 5.31 6.69 5.62
C GLU A 154 4.70 5.91 6.77
N CYS A 155 5.56 5.35 7.64
CA CYS A 155 5.12 4.62 8.84
C CYS A 155 4.18 5.46 9.73
N ALA A 156 4.34 6.79 9.77
CA ALA A 156 3.46 7.69 10.50
C ALA A 156 2.00 7.64 10.01
N ASN A 157 1.80 7.29 8.73
CA ASN A 157 0.51 7.19 8.04
C ASN A 157 0.11 5.72 7.79
N ALA A 158 0.73 4.76 8.49
CA ALA A 158 0.46 3.34 8.32
C ALA A 158 -1.05 3.01 8.32
N GLN A 159 -1.49 2.17 7.38
CA GLN A 159 -2.90 1.82 7.25
C GLN A 159 -3.32 0.77 8.28
N LEU A 160 -4.50 0.94 8.90
CA LEU A 160 -5.07 -0.07 9.80
C LEU A 160 -5.48 -1.32 9.00
N LEU A 161 -4.87 -2.46 9.34
CA LEU A 161 -5.26 -3.79 8.88
C LEU A 161 -6.11 -4.45 9.96
N GLN A 162 -7.33 -4.83 9.62
CA GLN A 162 -8.26 -5.49 10.55
C GLN A 162 -7.93 -6.98 10.60
N SER A 163 -7.81 -7.52 11.82
CA SER A 163 -7.70 -8.96 12.04
C SER A 163 -9.08 -9.63 11.92
N SER A 164 -9.11 -10.87 11.42
CA SER A 164 -10.35 -11.65 11.30
C SER A 164 -10.09 -13.15 11.21
N THR A 165 -11.09 -13.99 11.43
CA THR A 165 -10.95 -15.46 11.43
C THR A 165 -10.87 -16.09 10.03
N SER A 166 -10.70 -15.26 9.00
CA SER A 166 -10.61 -15.64 7.58
C SER A 166 -10.05 -14.45 6.82
N CYS A 167 -9.22 -14.64 5.78
CA CYS A 167 -8.61 -13.54 5.06
C CYS A 167 -9.63 -12.59 4.42
N ASN A 168 -9.65 -11.35 4.92
CA ASN A 168 -10.28 -10.20 4.27
C ASN A 168 -9.19 -9.37 3.61
N TYR A 169 -9.00 -9.55 2.30
CA TYR A 169 -7.92 -8.90 1.57
C TYR A 169 -8.09 -7.39 1.46
N VAL A 170 -6.98 -6.68 1.68
CA VAL A 170 -6.83 -5.25 1.45
C VAL A 170 -5.81 -5.07 0.32
N SER A 171 -6.20 -4.40 -0.76
CA SER A 171 -5.29 -4.09 -1.85
C SER A 171 -4.22 -3.08 -1.43
N GLY A 172 -2.98 -3.32 -1.83
CA GLY A 172 -1.81 -2.48 -1.59
C GLY A 172 -0.95 -2.34 -2.85
N SER A 173 -0.03 -1.39 -2.84
CA SER A 173 0.89 -1.16 -3.96
C SER A 173 2.14 -0.43 -3.50
N LEU A 174 3.29 -0.79 -4.08
CA LEU A 174 4.55 -0.04 -3.94
C LEU A 174 4.68 1.08 -4.98
N LEU A 175 3.67 1.27 -5.86
CA LEU A 175 3.72 2.31 -6.89
C LEU A 175 3.73 3.70 -6.25
N GLY A 176 4.86 4.40 -6.41
CA GLY A 176 5.07 5.76 -5.90
C GLY A 176 5.46 5.84 -4.43
N ALA A 177 5.59 4.70 -3.74
CA ALA A 177 6.27 4.66 -2.44
C ALA A 177 7.69 5.24 -2.55
N SER A 178 8.10 5.99 -1.53
CA SER A 178 9.36 6.70 -1.43
C SER A 178 10.43 5.83 -0.76
N ALA A 179 11.71 6.18 -0.96
CA ALA A 179 12.80 5.39 -0.41
C ALA A 179 12.96 5.64 1.10
N ASN A 180 12.72 4.61 1.92
CA ASN A 180 12.75 4.76 3.38
C ASN A 180 14.14 4.52 3.98
N THR A 181 14.50 5.29 5.01
CA THR A 181 15.77 5.14 5.74
C THR A 181 15.73 4.08 6.86
N LEU A 182 14.57 3.50 7.18
CA LEU A 182 14.45 2.47 8.21
C LEU A 182 15.32 1.25 7.86
N ALA A 183 16.11 0.82 8.85
CA ALA A 183 17.05 -0.29 8.73
C ALA A 183 16.38 -1.55 8.16
N LYS A 184 17.15 -2.34 7.40
CA LYS A 184 16.65 -3.62 6.86
C LYS A 184 16.29 -4.57 8.02
N PRO A 185 15.24 -5.39 7.88
CA PRO A 185 14.91 -6.42 8.84
C PRO A 185 15.96 -7.54 8.84
N SER A 186 15.95 -8.36 9.88
CA SER A 186 16.96 -9.40 10.15
C SER A 186 17.07 -10.45 9.04
N CYS A 187 15.95 -10.82 8.41
CA CYS A 187 15.89 -11.80 7.33
C CYS A 187 16.29 -11.27 5.94
N ASP A 188 16.36 -9.96 5.72
CA ASP A 188 16.78 -9.38 4.43
C ASP A 188 18.29 -9.52 4.23
N VAL A 189 18.73 -10.49 3.43
CA VAL A 189 20.17 -10.73 3.18
C VAL A 189 20.76 -9.82 2.10
N PHE A 190 19.94 -9.16 1.29
CA PHE A 190 20.40 -8.29 0.19
C PHE A 190 20.60 -6.85 0.65
N GLY A 191 19.63 -6.31 1.40
CA GLY A 191 19.76 -5.02 2.08
C GLY A 191 19.81 -3.82 1.16
N ASN A 192 19.03 -3.81 0.06
CA ASN A 192 18.93 -2.67 -0.87
C ASN A 192 18.80 -1.33 -0.11
N PRO A 193 19.72 -0.36 -0.24
CA PRO A 193 19.65 0.89 0.52
C PRO A 193 18.52 1.83 0.07
N ALA A 194 17.85 1.54 -1.07
CA ALA A 194 16.78 2.34 -1.65
C ALA A 194 15.42 1.61 -1.65
N ARG A 195 15.13 0.80 -0.60
CA ARG A 195 13.82 0.16 -0.39
C ARG A 195 12.70 1.19 -0.44
N LYS A 196 11.68 0.91 -1.24
CA LYS A 196 10.40 1.63 -1.25
C LYS A 196 9.39 0.78 -0.49
N ASP A 197 8.89 1.33 0.60
CA ASP A 197 8.15 0.60 1.62
C ASP A 197 6.72 1.12 1.72
N VAL A 198 5.80 0.26 2.17
CA VAL A 198 4.50 0.69 2.69
C VAL A 198 4.22 0.05 4.04
N PHE A 199 3.47 0.75 4.87
CA PHE A 199 3.28 0.39 6.26
C PHE A 199 1.83 0.08 6.60
N TYR A 200 1.62 -0.95 7.39
CA TYR A 200 0.32 -1.23 8.01
C TYR A 200 0.49 -1.28 9.52
N TYR A 201 -0.61 -1.25 10.24
CA TYR A 201 -0.62 -1.56 11.66
C TYR A 201 -1.87 -2.32 12.04
N PHE A 202 -1.79 -3.07 13.13
CA PHE A 202 -2.93 -3.73 13.73
C PHE A 202 -2.85 -3.63 15.25
N PHE A 203 -3.97 -3.88 15.91
CA PHE A 203 -4.00 -4.20 17.34
C PHE A 203 -4.17 -5.71 17.44
N ALA A 204 -3.29 -6.38 18.18
CA ALA A 204 -3.42 -7.82 18.37
C ALA A 204 -4.71 -8.11 19.15
N THR A 205 -5.53 -9.01 18.64
CA THR A 205 -6.76 -9.53 19.28
C THR A 205 -6.45 -10.79 20.10
N GLN A 206 -5.57 -11.63 19.57
CA GLN A 206 -5.04 -12.86 20.16
C GLN A 206 -3.53 -12.77 20.41
N THR A 207 -2.94 -13.84 20.95
CA THR A 207 -1.48 -14.00 21.10
C THR A 207 -0.78 -14.46 19.82
N GLU A 208 -1.55 -14.84 18.79
CA GLU A 208 -1.08 -15.43 17.54
C GLU A 208 -1.87 -14.85 16.37
N HIS A 209 -1.17 -14.54 15.28
CA HIS A 209 -1.73 -14.01 14.03
C HIS A 209 -0.92 -14.47 12.83
N ASP A 210 -1.56 -14.65 11.70
CA ASP A 210 -0.90 -14.89 10.41
C ASP A 210 -1.09 -13.69 9.48
N ILE A 211 -0.02 -13.31 8.78
CA ILE A 211 -0.05 -12.32 7.70
C ILE A 211 0.22 -13.05 6.38
N GLU A 212 -0.68 -12.90 5.41
CA GLU A 212 -0.52 -13.36 4.03
C GLU A 212 -0.44 -12.15 3.08
N VAL A 213 0.55 -12.16 2.18
CA VAL A 213 0.74 -11.14 1.13
C VAL A 213 0.81 -11.82 -0.23
N ASN A 214 -0.12 -11.45 -1.11
CA ASN A 214 -0.31 -12.00 -2.45
C ASN A 214 0.00 -10.94 -3.52
N PRO A 215 1.14 -11.01 -4.22
CA PRO A 215 1.39 -10.12 -5.36
C PRO A 215 0.32 -10.28 -6.46
N THR A 216 -0.10 -9.17 -7.08
CA THR A 216 -1.14 -9.22 -8.13
C THR A 216 -0.57 -9.53 -9.53
N GLY A 217 0.75 -9.43 -9.70
CA GLY A 217 1.47 -9.85 -10.91
C GLY A 217 2.17 -11.20 -10.71
N THR A 218 2.72 -11.76 -11.79
CA THR A 218 3.47 -13.03 -11.76
C THR A 218 4.86 -12.91 -12.36
N GLY A 219 5.81 -13.71 -11.85
CA GLY A 219 7.19 -13.74 -12.35
C GLY A 219 8.04 -12.56 -11.89
N ALA A 220 9.23 -12.44 -12.48
CA ALA A 220 10.27 -11.50 -12.04
C ALA A 220 9.89 -10.00 -12.15
N ASP A 221 8.82 -9.68 -12.87
CA ASP A 221 8.29 -8.32 -13.02
C ASP A 221 7.31 -7.91 -11.90
N ALA A 222 6.93 -8.84 -11.03
CA ALA A 222 6.01 -8.64 -9.91
C ALA A 222 6.74 -8.59 -8.56
N VAL A 223 6.06 -8.10 -7.52
CA VAL A 223 6.64 -7.96 -6.17
C VAL A 223 7.20 -9.28 -5.63
N ASP A 224 8.48 -9.30 -5.23
CA ASP A 224 9.07 -10.31 -4.35
C ASP A 224 9.04 -9.78 -2.91
N ALA A 225 7.90 -9.96 -2.24
CA ALA A 225 7.60 -9.23 -1.01
C ALA A 225 8.50 -9.67 0.17
N VAL A 226 9.02 -8.67 0.88
CA VAL A 226 9.57 -8.82 2.24
C VAL A 226 8.52 -8.30 3.22
N ILE A 227 8.15 -9.12 4.20
CA ILE A 227 7.24 -8.75 5.29
C ILE A 227 8.08 -8.61 6.55
N ALA A 228 8.03 -7.46 7.23
CA ALA A 228 8.64 -7.28 8.53
C ALA A 228 7.65 -6.69 9.53
N VAL A 229 7.64 -7.22 10.76
CA VAL A 229 6.72 -6.84 11.83
C VAL A 229 7.51 -6.32 13.02
N TYR A 230 7.04 -5.23 13.60
CA TYR A 230 7.69 -4.50 14.66
C TYR A 230 6.75 -4.24 15.84
N SER A 231 7.30 -4.26 17.05
CA SER A 231 6.69 -3.70 18.25
C SER A 231 7.31 -2.33 18.56
N GLY A 232 6.55 -1.42 19.15
CA GLY A 232 7.08 -0.11 19.56
C GLY A 232 6.00 0.98 19.63
N PRO A 233 6.22 2.03 20.44
CA PRO A 233 5.24 3.10 20.62
C PRO A 233 5.12 4.03 19.40
N SER A 234 6.14 4.09 18.54
CA SER A 234 6.18 4.98 17.37
C SER A 234 7.24 4.52 16.35
N CYS A 235 7.16 5.04 15.13
CA CYS A 235 8.07 4.73 14.02
C CYS A 235 9.56 5.03 14.30
N SER A 236 9.87 5.95 15.21
CA SER A 236 11.23 6.25 15.65
C SER A 236 11.75 5.34 16.76
N ALA A 237 10.93 4.42 17.25
CA ALA A 237 11.22 3.51 18.38
C ALA A 237 10.66 2.09 18.11
N LEU A 238 10.89 1.57 16.91
CA LEU A 238 10.48 0.22 16.50
C LEU A 238 11.56 -0.81 16.83
N THR A 239 11.13 -1.96 17.36
CA THR A 239 11.94 -3.18 17.54
C THR A 239 11.30 -4.28 16.70
N GLU A 240 12.08 -4.86 15.78
CA GLU A 240 11.63 -5.99 14.96
C GLU A 240 11.29 -7.19 15.84
N ILE A 241 10.18 -7.87 15.54
CA ILE A 241 9.76 -9.10 16.25
C ILE A 241 9.74 -10.33 15.33
N ALA A 242 9.50 -10.14 14.04
CA ALA A 242 9.44 -11.22 13.05
C ALA A 242 9.57 -10.66 11.62
N CYS A 243 10.10 -11.44 10.69
CA CYS A 243 10.06 -11.11 9.27
C CYS A 243 10.21 -12.36 8.37
N THR A 244 9.85 -12.22 7.09
CA THR A 244 10.00 -13.26 6.05
C THR A 244 10.23 -12.63 4.67
N GLY A 245 10.55 -13.44 3.67
CA GLY A 245 10.73 -13.02 2.28
C GLY A 245 12.12 -12.49 1.92
N GLY A 246 12.93 -12.13 2.91
CA GLY A 246 14.28 -11.56 2.73
C GLY A 246 15.38 -12.50 2.21
N THR A 247 15.04 -13.72 1.78
CA THR A 247 15.95 -14.65 1.08
C THR A 247 15.45 -14.80 -0.35
N GLY A 248 16.11 -14.12 -1.29
CA GLY A 248 15.57 -13.83 -2.62
C GLY A 248 14.92 -14.99 -3.37
N GLY A 249 13.77 -14.70 -3.99
CA GLY A 249 13.01 -15.63 -4.80
C GLY A 249 12.69 -15.08 -6.19
N SER A 250 11.70 -15.67 -6.82
CA SER A 250 11.02 -15.07 -7.98
C SER A 250 9.89 -14.18 -7.48
N GLY A 251 9.74 -13.01 -8.09
CA GLY A 251 8.55 -12.16 -7.91
C GLY A 251 7.25 -12.89 -8.24
N GLY A 252 6.14 -12.39 -7.69
CA GLY A 252 4.82 -12.99 -7.92
C GLY A 252 4.50 -14.22 -7.08
N VAL A 253 5.18 -14.39 -5.94
CA VAL A 253 5.01 -15.53 -5.01
C VAL A 253 4.43 -15.05 -3.68
N THR A 254 3.34 -15.69 -3.23
CA THR A 254 2.72 -15.50 -1.92
C THR A 254 3.74 -15.62 -0.78
N LYS A 255 3.67 -14.71 0.19
CA LYS A 255 4.50 -14.73 1.40
C LYS A 255 3.61 -14.80 2.63
N ASN A 256 3.94 -15.72 3.53
CA ASN A 256 3.21 -15.94 4.79
C ASN A 256 4.14 -15.73 5.98
N LEU A 257 3.64 -15.06 7.02
CA LEU A 257 4.35 -14.81 8.27
C LEU A 257 3.44 -15.07 9.48
N SER A 258 3.71 -16.16 10.18
CA SER A 258 3.09 -16.48 11.46
C SER A 258 3.77 -15.72 12.60
N LEU A 259 2.96 -15.09 13.45
CA LEU A 259 3.35 -14.34 14.63
C LEU A 259 2.87 -15.07 15.88
N THR A 260 3.71 -15.14 16.91
CA THR A 260 3.36 -15.73 18.21
C THR A 260 3.85 -14.86 19.36
N GLY A 261 3.29 -15.06 20.56
CA GLY A 261 3.67 -14.29 21.75
C GLY A 261 3.22 -12.82 21.72
N LEU A 262 2.24 -12.48 20.89
CA LEU A 262 1.67 -11.13 20.83
C LEU A 262 0.86 -10.83 22.10
N THR A 263 0.71 -9.55 22.43
CA THR A 263 -0.06 -9.08 23.59
C THR A 263 -1.40 -8.52 23.11
N PRO A 264 -2.56 -9.12 23.47
CA PRO A 264 -3.86 -8.57 23.11
C PRO A 264 -4.04 -7.11 23.53
N GLY A 265 -4.59 -6.28 22.64
CA GLY A 265 -4.73 -4.83 22.77
C GLY A 265 -3.47 -4.02 22.39
N GLN A 266 -2.30 -4.64 22.23
CA GLN A 266 -1.07 -3.96 21.85
C GLN A 266 -1.04 -3.65 20.35
N LYS A 267 -0.54 -2.45 19.99
CA LYS A 267 -0.29 -2.06 18.60
C LYS A 267 1.01 -2.69 18.07
N TYR A 268 0.92 -3.28 16.88
CA TYR A 268 2.04 -3.78 16.10
C TYR A 268 2.05 -3.13 14.72
N TRP A 269 3.23 -3.02 14.13
CA TRP A 269 3.46 -2.36 12.85
C TRP A 269 3.98 -3.38 11.83
N ILE A 270 3.51 -3.30 10.60
CA ILE A 270 3.91 -4.16 9.48
C ILE A 270 4.56 -3.25 8.42
N ARG A 271 5.65 -3.70 7.80
CA ARG A 271 6.35 -3.07 6.68
C ARG A 271 6.40 -4.07 5.53
N ILE A 272 5.98 -3.64 4.35
CA ILE A 272 6.01 -4.41 3.09
C ILE A 272 6.88 -3.67 2.08
N TYR A 273 7.79 -4.38 1.41
CA TYR A 273 8.58 -3.84 0.30
C TYR A 273 9.05 -4.93 -0.65
N ASP A 274 9.59 -4.53 -1.80
CA ASP A 274 10.17 -5.43 -2.80
C ASP A 274 11.65 -5.73 -2.50
N TYR A 275 12.01 -7.02 -2.48
CA TYR A 275 13.39 -7.47 -2.23
C TYR A 275 14.39 -7.04 -3.33
N GLY A 276 13.91 -6.75 -4.53
CA GLY A 276 14.70 -6.51 -5.72
C GLY A 276 15.56 -5.24 -5.71
N ALA A 277 16.49 -5.20 -6.66
CA ALA A 277 17.34 -4.03 -6.93
C ALA A 277 16.68 -3.03 -7.92
N ILE A 278 15.60 -3.43 -8.57
CA ILE A 278 14.89 -2.71 -9.63
C ILE A 278 13.41 -2.73 -9.23
N ASP A 279 12.72 -1.59 -9.35
CA ASP A 279 11.28 -1.52 -9.05
C ASP A 279 10.49 -2.54 -9.90
N PRO A 280 9.56 -3.33 -9.32
CA PRO A 280 8.73 -4.23 -10.08
C PRO A 280 7.80 -3.47 -11.04
N LEU A 281 7.62 -3.99 -12.26
CA LEU A 281 6.68 -3.45 -13.25
C LEU A 281 5.23 -3.62 -12.81
N TYR A 282 4.95 -4.64 -12.00
CA TYR A 282 3.66 -4.92 -11.36
C TYR A 282 3.79 -4.79 -9.82
N PRO A 283 3.80 -3.56 -9.27
CA PRO A 283 4.06 -3.29 -7.86
C PRO A 283 2.86 -3.54 -6.91
N GLY A 284 1.77 -4.10 -7.43
CA GLY A 284 0.54 -4.35 -6.68
C GLY A 284 0.56 -5.67 -5.89
N PHE A 285 -0.14 -5.68 -4.76
CA PHE A 285 -0.35 -6.86 -3.93
C PHE A 285 -1.68 -6.77 -3.16
N GLU A 286 -2.10 -7.86 -2.56
CA GLU A 286 -3.18 -7.93 -1.57
C GLU A 286 -2.61 -8.44 -0.25
N ILE A 287 -3.03 -7.87 0.88
CA ILE A 287 -2.62 -8.29 2.22
C ILE A 287 -3.83 -8.62 3.09
N CYS A 288 -3.75 -9.70 3.87
CA CYS A 288 -4.68 -9.98 4.95
C CYS A 288 -3.95 -10.30 6.26
N LEU A 289 -4.68 -10.12 7.37
CA LEU A 289 -4.29 -10.50 8.71
C LEU A 289 -5.37 -11.43 9.26
N THR A 290 -4.97 -12.62 9.66
CA THR A 290 -5.86 -13.60 10.28
C THR A 290 -5.48 -13.91 11.72
N GLU A 291 -6.49 -14.19 12.53
CA GLU A 291 -6.34 -14.76 13.87
C GLU A 291 -6.95 -16.15 13.92
N ASP A 292 -6.24 -17.08 14.53
CA ASP A 292 -6.85 -18.32 14.96
C ASP A 292 -7.67 -18.04 16.23
N VAL A 293 -8.95 -18.44 16.23
CA VAL A 293 -9.74 -18.39 17.46
C VAL A 293 -9.22 -19.50 18.36
N GLN A 294 -8.34 -19.12 19.30
CA GLN A 294 -7.88 -19.99 20.37
C GLN A 294 -9.10 -20.57 21.09
N THR A 295 -9.43 -21.82 20.79
CA THR A 295 -10.58 -22.55 21.38
C THR A 295 -10.36 -22.92 22.85
N SER A 296 -9.21 -22.53 23.41
CA SER A 296 -8.97 -22.53 24.84
C SER A 296 -9.23 -21.14 25.44
N PHE A 297 -10.32 -21.03 26.20
CA PHE A 297 -10.51 -19.91 27.13
C PHE A 297 -9.45 -20.00 28.24
N GLN A 298 -8.27 -19.44 28.02
CA GLN A 298 -7.53 -18.85 29.13
C GLN A 298 -8.27 -17.57 29.52
N ASN A 299 -8.87 -17.59 30.71
CA ASN A 299 -9.58 -16.45 31.25
C ASN A 299 -8.61 -15.25 31.27
N PRO A 300 -8.89 -14.13 30.56
CA PRO A 300 -8.00 -12.98 30.60
C PRO A 300 -7.79 -12.56 32.05
N ALA A 301 -6.59 -12.07 32.38
CA ALA A 301 -6.32 -11.52 33.70
C ALA A 301 -7.07 -10.18 33.86
N VAL A 302 -8.37 -10.25 34.14
CA VAL A 302 -9.19 -9.08 34.44
C VAL A 302 -8.84 -8.60 35.84
N ASN A 303 -8.66 -7.29 36.00
CA ASN A 303 -8.69 -6.65 37.32
C ASN A 303 -10.13 -6.66 37.83
N GLY A 304 -10.58 -7.82 38.32
CA GLY A 304 -11.91 -8.03 38.89
C GLY A 304 -12.25 -9.51 39.06
N PHE A 305 -13.28 -9.81 39.86
CA PHE A 305 -13.86 -11.13 40.00
C PHE A 305 -15.35 -11.16 39.68
N VAL A 306 -15.81 -12.30 39.17
CA VAL A 306 -17.24 -12.65 39.08
C VAL A 306 -17.42 -14.04 39.67
N LYS A 307 -18.15 -14.15 40.78
CA LYS A 307 -18.51 -15.41 41.42
C LYS A 307 -19.95 -15.75 41.07
N VAL A 308 -20.23 -17.03 40.83
CA VAL A 308 -21.56 -17.56 40.50
C VAL A 308 -21.86 -18.72 41.44
N TYR A 309 -22.82 -18.56 42.35
CA TYR A 309 -23.08 -19.52 43.43
C TYR A 309 -24.54 -19.54 43.92
N PRO A 310 -25.03 -20.63 44.52
CA PRO A 310 -24.44 -21.96 44.54
C PRO A 310 -24.47 -22.59 43.14
N ASN A 311 -23.51 -23.46 42.85
CA ASN A 311 -23.49 -24.27 41.64
C ASN A 311 -23.04 -25.69 42.02
N PRO A 312 -23.92 -26.71 42.00
CA PRO A 312 -25.29 -26.69 41.48
C PRO A 312 -26.28 -25.82 42.27
N VAL A 313 -27.28 -25.28 41.57
CA VAL A 313 -28.36 -24.42 42.09
C VAL A 313 -29.68 -25.17 42.21
N THR A 314 -30.47 -24.88 43.24
CA THR A 314 -31.87 -25.33 43.37
C THR A 314 -32.86 -24.20 43.05
N ASP A 315 -32.79 -23.11 43.82
CA ASP A 315 -33.82 -22.07 43.81
C ASP A 315 -33.32 -20.75 43.25
N PHE A 316 -32.21 -20.23 43.77
CA PHE A 316 -31.68 -18.93 43.38
C PHE A 316 -30.19 -19.00 43.06
N LEU A 317 -29.81 -18.42 41.93
CA LEU A 317 -28.43 -18.22 41.53
C LEU A 317 -28.00 -16.80 41.93
N GLU A 318 -27.02 -16.68 42.81
CA GLU A 318 -26.40 -15.41 43.18
C GLU A 318 -25.12 -15.18 42.36
N ILE A 319 -24.95 -13.94 41.92
CA ILE A 319 -23.82 -13.49 41.10
C ILE A 319 -23.22 -12.29 41.80
N GLU A 320 -21.95 -12.38 42.19
CA GLU A 320 -21.23 -11.36 42.96
C GLU A 320 -20.02 -10.90 42.15
N SER A 321 -19.87 -9.58 42.00
CA SER A 321 -18.77 -8.99 41.25
C SER A 321 -18.26 -7.72 41.94
N ASP A 322 -16.96 -7.45 41.83
CA ASP A 322 -16.37 -6.18 42.27
C ASP A 322 -16.58 -5.03 41.26
N VAL A 323 -16.96 -5.35 40.01
CA VAL A 323 -17.40 -4.39 38.98
C VAL A 323 -18.92 -4.43 38.76
N PRO A 324 -19.56 -3.30 38.37
CA PRO A 324 -21.01 -3.28 38.13
C PRO A 324 -21.44 -4.23 37.00
N VAL A 325 -22.47 -5.04 37.25
CA VAL A 325 -23.07 -5.91 36.23
C VAL A 325 -24.20 -5.17 35.52
N CYS A 326 -24.09 -5.05 34.19
CA CYS A 326 -25.05 -4.38 33.33
C CYS A 326 -26.28 -5.26 33.03
N ASN A 327 -26.06 -6.54 32.70
CA ASN A 327 -27.12 -7.54 32.54
C ASN A 327 -26.59 -8.96 32.77
N VAL A 328 -27.52 -9.88 33.02
CA VAL A 328 -27.26 -11.33 33.01
C VAL A 328 -28.31 -12.04 32.17
N PHE A 329 -27.89 -13.02 31.38
CA PHE A 329 -28.76 -13.96 30.67
C PHE A 329 -28.47 -15.38 31.14
N VAL A 330 -29.51 -16.13 31.51
CA VAL A 330 -29.39 -17.58 31.70
C VAL A 330 -29.92 -18.26 30.44
N LYS A 331 -29.04 -18.92 29.69
CA LYS A 331 -29.35 -19.57 28.40
C LYS A 331 -29.36 -21.09 28.55
N ASN A 332 -30.21 -21.77 27.78
CA ASN A 332 -30.13 -23.22 27.62
C ASN A 332 -28.97 -23.61 26.67
N LEU A 333 -28.72 -24.92 26.48
CA LEU A 333 -27.64 -25.40 25.61
C LEU A 333 -27.88 -25.10 24.11
N GLN A 334 -29.11 -24.74 23.73
CA GLN A 334 -29.50 -24.27 22.39
C GLN A 334 -29.31 -22.75 22.23
N GLY A 335 -28.73 -22.06 23.23
CA GLY A 335 -28.48 -20.62 23.21
C GLY A 335 -29.71 -19.75 23.45
N GLN A 336 -30.88 -20.34 23.71
CA GLN A 336 -32.11 -19.59 23.99
C GLN A 336 -32.06 -19.01 25.39
N THR A 337 -32.26 -17.70 25.53
CA THR A 337 -32.39 -17.02 26.81
C THR A 337 -33.65 -17.48 27.53
N MET A 338 -33.47 -18.16 28.66
CA MET A 338 -34.54 -18.66 29.52
C MET A 338 -34.92 -17.65 30.61
N LEU A 339 -33.94 -16.88 31.11
CA LEU A 339 -34.12 -15.82 32.11
C LEU A 339 -33.19 -14.64 31.80
N SER A 340 -33.58 -13.44 32.22
CA SER A 340 -32.74 -12.24 32.19
C SER A 340 -32.84 -11.44 33.49
N GLY A 341 -31.75 -10.77 33.88
CA GLY A 341 -31.65 -9.95 35.09
C GLY A 341 -30.96 -8.60 34.85
N ILE A 342 -31.41 -7.58 35.57
CA ILE A 342 -31.14 -6.13 35.38
C ILE A 342 -31.28 -5.48 36.78
N GLN A 343 -30.43 -4.58 37.32
CA GLN A 343 -29.24 -3.86 36.84
C GLN A 343 -28.33 -3.48 38.03
N GLY A 344 -27.08 -3.08 37.77
CA GLY A 344 -26.47 -1.92 38.45
C GLY A 344 -25.94 -2.11 39.87
N ILE A 345 -25.87 -3.35 40.35
CA ILE A 345 -25.36 -3.68 41.69
C ILE A 345 -24.29 -4.79 41.61
N ASN A 346 -23.33 -4.72 42.53
CA ASN A 346 -22.23 -5.68 42.67
C ASN A 346 -22.68 -7.08 43.15
N LYS A 347 -23.99 -7.28 43.41
CA LYS A 347 -24.56 -8.58 43.74
C LYS A 347 -25.99 -8.74 43.19
N ILE A 348 -26.17 -9.66 42.25
CA ILE A 348 -27.45 -9.99 41.60
C ILE A 348 -27.95 -11.34 42.11
N LYS A 349 -29.28 -11.52 42.14
CA LYS A 349 -29.96 -12.78 42.46
C LYS A 349 -30.97 -13.12 41.37
N ILE A 350 -30.88 -14.32 40.81
CA ILE A 350 -31.71 -14.82 39.71
C ILE A 350 -32.55 -15.99 40.23
N ASP A 351 -33.86 -15.95 40.02
CA ASP A 351 -34.78 -17.03 40.32
C ASP A 351 -34.68 -18.14 39.27
N MET A 352 -34.27 -19.33 39.69
CA MET A 352 -34.08 -20.52 38.85
C MET A 352 -35.17 -21.57 39.06
N GLN A 353 -36.15 -21.34 39.96
CA GLN A 353 -37.10 -22.37 40.42
C GLN A 353 -37.92 -22.98 39.26
N ASN A 354 -38.29 -22.14 38.28
CA ASN A 354 -39.11 -22.53 37.14
C ASN A 354 -38.32 -23.18 35.98
N LEU A 355 -37.01 -23.40 36.14
CA LEU A 355 -36.18 -24.10 35.17
C LEU A 355 -36.09 -25.60 35.47
N LEU A 356 -36.16 -26.41 34.40
CA LEU A 356 -35.99 -27.86 34.47
C LEU A 356 -34.57 -28.23 34.96
N PRO A 357 -34.40 -29.36 35.66
CA PRO A 357 -33.07 -29.88 35.99
C PRO A 357 -32.21 -30.06 34.74
N GLY A 358 -30.97 -29.58 34.75
CA GLY A 358 -30.12 -29.59 33.56
C GLY A 358 -28.95 -28.59 33.59
N PHE A 359 -28.30 -28.46 32.44
CA PHE A 359 -27.19 -27.52 32.24
C PHE A 359 -27.66 -26.23 31.58
N TYR A 360 -27.23 -25.11 32.15
CA TYR A 360 -27.47 -23.76 31.66
C TYR A 360 -26.14 -23.01 31.55
N ILE A 361 -26.13 -21.93 30.76
CA ILE A 361 -25.00 -21.00 30.64
C ILE A 361 -25.48 -19.65 31.19
N ALA A 362 -24.85 -19.17 32.26
CA ALA A 362 -25.01 -17.81 32.72
C ALA A 362 -24.00 -16.92 31.98
N GLU A 363 -24.50 -15.96 31.21
CA GLU A 363 -23.74 -14.95 30.47
C GLU A 363 -23.92 -13.61 31.17
N ILE A 364 -22.81 -13.01 31.64
CA ILE A 364 -22.79 -11.91 32.60
C ILE A 364 -22.00 -10.76 31.98
N ASN A 365 -22.65 -9.64 31.68
CA ASN A 365 -22.04 -8.49 31.04
C ASN A 365 -21.73 -7.39 32.07
N THR A 366 -20.49 -6.93 32.14
CA THR A 366 -20.01 -5.86 33.05
C THR A 366 -19.78 -4.52 32.34
N GLY A 367 -20.30 -4.36 31.13
CA GLY A 367 -20.16 -3.15 30.30
C GLY A 367 -18.85 -3.10 29.50
N GLY A 368 -17.78 -3.74 30.01
CA GLY A 368 -16.51 -3.94 29.29
C GLY A 368 -16.19 -5.40 28.95
N TYR A 369 -16.75 -6.37 29.67
CA TYR A 369 -16.46 -7.80 29.51
C TYR A 369 -17.72 -8.66 29.61
N ILE A 370 -17.70 -9.82 28.94
CA ILE A 370 -18.73 -10.86 29.05
C ILE A 370 -18.10 -12.08 29.71
N PHE A 371 -18.56 -12.43 30.91
CA PHE A 371 -18.18 -13.66 31.61
C PHE A 371 -19.21 -14.74 31.32
N THR A 372 -18.77 -15.97 31.08
CA THR A 372 -19.67 -17.13 30.97
C THR A 372 -19.40 -18.14 32.09
N SER A 373 -20.46 -18.67 32.69
CA SER A 373 -20.38 -19.70 33.73
C SER A 373 -21.38 -20.82 33.45
N LYS A 374 -20.90 -22.07 33.46
CA LYS A 374 -21.76 -23.24 33.36
C LYS A 374 -22.49 -23.45 34.68
N VAL A 375 -23.82 -23.39 34.66
CA VAL A 375 -24.69 -23.58 35.83
C VAL A 375 -25.39 -24.93 35.75
N VAL A 376 -25.41 -25.67 36.85
CA VAL A 376 -26.13 -26.95 36.98
C VAL A 376 -27.38 -26.72 37.82
N LYS A 377 -28.57 -26.79 37.20
CA LYS A 377 -29.85 -26.80 37.91
C LYS A 377 -30.14 -28.22 38.40
N LYS A 378 -30.34 -28.38 39.70
CA LYS A 378 -30.87 -29.60 40.32
C LYS A 378 -32.39 -29.67 40.23
#